data_AF-A0A921DQ96-F1
#
_entry.id   AF-A0A921DQ96-F1
#
_cell.length_a   1.000
_cell.length_b   1.000
_cell.length_c   1.000
_cell.angle_alpha   90.00
_cell.angle_beta   90.00
_cell.angle_gamma   90.00
#
_symmetry.space_group_name_H-M   'P 1'
#
loop_
_entity.id
_entity.type
_entity.pdbx_description
1 polymer ?
#
loop_
_entity_poly.entity_id
_entity_poly.type
_entity_poly.pdbx_seq_one_letter_code
_entity_poly.pdbx_strand_id
1 'polypeptide(L)'
;KPEFAPHMDNGDFIVVVNCEKIRVTGTKMHDKHYYSHSGWVGGLKEVSLEKLLATKPEEVLRKAVRGMLPKNRLGRAMLKKLKIYVGAEYPHAAQAPKPLTFEK
;
A
#
# COMPACT_ATOMS: atom_id res chain seq x y z
N LYS A 1 12.66 -15.76 5.19
CA LYS A 1 14.05 -16.16 4.91
C LYS A 1 14.65 -16.69 6.20
N PRO A 2 15.43 -17.77 6.17
CA PRO A 2 16.06 -18.33 7.37
C PRO A 2 16.95 -17.29 8.10
N GLU A 3 17.44 -16.29 7.38
CA GLU A 3 18.24 -15.16 7.87
C GLU A 3 17.41 -13.99 8.43
N PHE A 4 16.26 -14.24 9.07
CA PHE A 4 15.47 -13.15 9.64
C PHE A 4 16.08 -12.62 10.93
N ALA A 5 16.41 -11.31 10.95
CA ALA A 5 16.81 -10.59 12.16
C ALA A 5 15.93 -9.33 12.33
N PRO A 6 15.33 -9.09 13.50
CA PRO A 6 14.31 -8.05 13.68
C PRO A 6 14.86 -6.61 13.55
N HIS A 7 16.17 -6.43 13.69
CA HIS A 7 16.83 -5.14 13.56
C HIS A 7 17.39 -4.87 12.15
N MET A 8 17.42 -5.88 11.28
CA MET A 8 17.95 -5.78 9.90
C MET A 8 16.82 -5.79 8.87
N ASP A 9 17.01 -5.06 7.77
CA ASP A 9 16.05 -5.00 6.65
C ASP A 9 16.37 -6.02 5.56
N ASN A 10 16.05 -7.29 5.81
CA ASN A 10 16.30 -8.41 4.87
C ASN A 10 15.13 -8.66 3.89
N GLY A 11 14.18 -7.72 3.81
CA GLY A 11 12.99 -7.82 2.95
C GLY A 11 13.27 -7.58 1.47
N ASP A 12 12.44 -8.18 0.61
CA ASP A 12 12.52 -8.04 -0.85
C ASP A 12 11.73 -6.83 -1.37
N PHE A 13 12.00 -6.42 -2.61
CA PHE A 13 11.19 -5.43 -3.31
C PHE A 13 9.94 -6.10 -3.88
N ILE A 14 8.80 -5.45 -3.68
CA ILE A 14 7.51 -5.95 -4.17
C ILE A 14 6.91 -4.89 -5.08
N VAL A 15 6.59 -5.31 -6.31
CA VAL A 15 5.89 -4.49 -7.31
C VAL A 15 4.46 -5.00 -7.43
N VAL A 16 3.51 -4.15 -7.08
CA VAL A 16 2.07 -4.41 -7.24
C VAL A 16 1.59 -3.64 -8.46
N VAL A 17 1.03 -4.36 -9.43
CA VAL A 17 0.41 -3.82 -10.65
C VAL A 17 -1.11 -3.95 -10.58
N ASN A 18 -1.83 -3.21 -11.41
CA ASN A 18 -3.29 -3.16 -11.48
C ASN A 18 -3.95 -2.82 -10.12
N CYS A 19 -3.38 -1.87 -9.39
CA CYS A 19 -3.89 -1.51 -8.06
C CYS A 19 -5.32 -0.92 -8.06
N GLU A 20 -5.78 -0.44 -9.21
CA GLU A 20 -7.15 0.04 -9.43
C GLU A 20 -8.20 -1.07 -9.44
N LYS A 21 -7.80 -2.32 -9.72
CA LYS A 21 -8.72 -3.47 -9.83
C LYS A 21 -8.93 -4.21 -8.52
N ILE A 22 -8.55 -3.61 -7.39
CA ILE A 22 -8.72 -4.26 -6.10
C ILE A 22 -10.20 -4.42 -5.77
N ARG A 23 -10.57 -5.60 -5.25
CA ARG A 23 -11.92 -5.88 -4.79
C ARG A 23 -11.97 -5.85 -3.28
N VAL A 24 -12.88 -5.06 -2.73
CA VAL A 24 -13.25 -5.10 -1.32
C VAL A 24 -14.52 -5.94 -1.13
N THR A 25 -14.66 -6.57 0.03
CA THR A 25 -15.83 -7.40 0.37
C THR A 25 -16.89 -6.60 1.13
N GLY A 26 -18.16 -7.00 0.98
CA GLY A 26 -19.30 -6.36 1.65
C GLY A 26 -19.53 -4.91 1.22
N THR A 27 -20.02 -4.08 2.15
CA THR A 27 -20.35 -2.65 1.94
C THR A 27 -19.16 -1.71 2.18
N LYS A 28 -17.95 -2.26 2.38
CA LYS A 28 -16.72 -1.50 2.67
C LYS A 28 -16.37 -0.44 1.61
N MET A 29 -16.88 -0.58 0.39
CA MET A 29 -16.68 0.40 -0.67
C MET A 29 -17.23 1.78 -0.27
N HIS A 30 -18.39 1.81 0.39
CA HIS A 30 -19.08 3.03 0.79
C HIS A 30 -18.83 3.36 2.26
N ASP A 31 -18.78 2.36 3.14
CA ASP A 31 -18.72 2.61 4.59
C ASP A 31 -17.31 2.97 5.08
N LYS A 32 -16.26 2.62 4.32
CA LYS A 32 -14.88 2.85 4.75
C LYS A 32 -14.43 4.26 4.42
N HIS A 33 -14.12 5.01 5.48
CA HIS A 33 -13.66 6.39 5.41
C HIS A 33 -12.22 6.52 5.91
N TYR A 34 -11.44 7.35 5.21
CA TYR A 34 -10.08 7.71 5.57
C TYR A 34 -10.06 9.11 6.15
N TYR A 35 -9.58 9.23 7.37
CA TYR A 35 -9.46 10.49 8.08
C TYR A 35 -8.04 11.03 8.04
N SER A 36 -7.92 12.35 7.93
CA SER A 36 -6.67 13.09 8.13
C SER A 36 -6.97 14.41 8.79
N HIS A 37 -6.09 14.90 9.65
CA HIS A 37 -6.28 16.16 10.36
C HIS A 37 -5.12 17.10 10.04
N SER A 38 -5.46 18.36 9.74
CA SER A 38 -4.45 19.38 9.42
C SER A 38 -3.73 19.97 10.64
N GLY A 39 -4.33 19.85 11.83
CA GLY A 39 -3.82 20.44 13.09
C GLY A 39 -4.60 21.66 13.56
N TRP A 40 -5.37 22.29 12.69
CA TRP A 40 -6.23 23.45 13.00
C TRP A 40 -7.63 23.02 13.49
N VAL A 41 -8.30 23.89 14.25
CA VAL A 41 -9.70 23.67 14.68
C VAL A 41 -10.59 23.56 13.44
N GLY A 42 -11.41 22.49 13.37
CA GLY A 42 -12.22 22.17 12.19
C GLY A 42 -11.44 21.57 11.02
N GLY A 43 -10.17 21.22 11.22
CA GLY A 43 -9.26 20.75 10.17
C GLY A 43 -9.37 19.27 9.80
N LEU A 44 -10.45 18.58 10.16
CA LEU A 44 -10.68 17.18 9.84
C LEU A 44 -11.10 17.02 8.38
N LYS A 45 -10.37 16.18 7.65
CA LYS A 45 -10.68 15.81 6.26
C LYS A 45 -11.02 14.34 6.19
N GLU A 46 -12.13 14.04 5.54
CA GLU A 46 -12.65 12.71 5.33
C GLU A 46 -12.69 12.39 3.83
N VAL A 47 -12.27 11.18 3.48
CA VAL A 47 -12.31 10.68 2.10
C VAL A 47 -12.81 9.24 2.11
N SER A 48 -13.91 8.96 1.41
CA SER A 48 -14.41 7.58 1.24
C SER A 48 -13.44 6.72 0.43
N LEU A 49 -13.48 5.41 0.64
CA LEU A 49 -12.64 4.47 -0.10
C LEU A 49 -12.90 4.53 -1.61
N GLU A 50 -14.16 4.65 -2.01
CA GLU A 50 -14.57 4.85 -3.39
C GLU A 50 -13.90 6.07 -4.04
N LYS A 51 -13.98 7.23 -3.38
CA LYS A 51 -13.35 8.47 -3.88
C LYS A 51 -11.83 8.35 -3.93
N LEU A 52 -11.23 7.65 -2.96
CA LEU A 52 -9.78 7.45 -2.92
C LEU A 52 -9.31 6.51 -4.04
N LEU A 53 -10.08 5.47 -4.36
CA LEU A 53 -9.80 4.56 -5.49
C LEU A 53 -9.88 5.28 -6.83
N ALA A 54 -10.87 6.16 -7.01
CA ALA A 54 -11.02 6.92 -8.26
C ALA A 54 -9.89 7.94 -8.48
N THR A 55 -9.36 8.54 -7.40
CA THR A 55 -8.37 9.61 -7.49
C THR A 55 -6.92 9.14 -7.38
N LYS A 56 -6.63 8.27 -6.39
CA LYS A 56 -5.28 7.80 -6.05
C LYS A 56 -5.35 6.36 -5.52
N PRO A 57 -5.58 5.36 -6.40
CA PRO A 57 -5.74 3.96 -5.98
C PRO A 57 -4.51 3.40 -5.26
N GLU A 58 -3.30 3.87 -5.62
CA GLU A 58 -2.06 3.48 -4.94
C GLU A 58 -2.07 3.74 -3.42
N GLU A 59 -2.70 4.84 -2.99
CA GLU A 59 -2.73 5.23 -1.59
C GLU A 59 -3.56 4.27 -0.73
N VAL A 60 -4.56 3.61 -1.31
CA VAL A 60 -5.39 2.63 -0.60
C VAL A 60 -4.53 1.46 -0.13
N LEU A 61 -3.76 0.87 -1.04
CA LEU A 61 -2.82 -0.22 -0.76
C LEU A 61 -1.65 0.25 0.10
N ARG A 62 -1.08 1.42 -0.19
CA ARG A 62 0.04 1.97 0.59
C ARG A 62 -0.35 2.18 2.06
N LYS A 63 -1.54 2.71 2.33
CA LYS A 63 -2.05 2.88 3.70
C LYS A 63 -2.31 1.55 4.39
N ALA A 64 -2.87 0.57 3.68
CA ALA A 64 -3.10 -0.77 4.23
C ALA A 64 -1.79 -1.44 4.64
N VAL A 65 -0.79 -1.49 3.74
CA VAL A 65 0.51 -2.11 4.03
C VAL A 65 1.26 -1.34 5.12
N ARG A 66 1.25 0.00 5.08
CA ARG A 66 1.85 0.81 6.15
C ARG A 66 1.25 0.50 7.53
N GLY A 67 -0.04 0.18 7.60
CA GLY A 67 -0.70 -0.22 8.84
C GLY A 67 -0.23 -1.58 9.38
N MET A 68 0.26 -2.47 8.51
CA MET A 68 0.77 -3.79 8.87
C MET A 68 2.26 -3.81 9.24
N LEU A 69 3.00 -2.74 8.96
CA LEU A 69 4.44 -2.63 9.24
C LEU A 69 4.73 -2.06 10.64
N PRO A 70 5.90 -2.38 11.23
CA PRO A 70 6.32 -1.80 12.50
C PRO A 70 6.43 -0.28 12.39
N LYS A 71 5.88 0.45 13.38
CA LYS A 71 5.83 1.93 13.41
C LYS A 71 7.16 2.54 13.88
N ASN A 72 8.27 2.17 13.25
CA ASN A 72 9.62 2.64 13.58
C ASN A 72 10.36 3.18 12.34
N ARG A 73 11.65 3.49 12.48
CA ARG A 73 12.49 3.94 11.35
C ARG A 73 12.67 2.84 10.30
N LEU A 74 12.81 1.59 10.74
CA LEU A 74 12.97 0.42 9.88
C LEU A 74 11.73 0.19 9.02
N GLY A 75 10.53 0.16 9.59
CA GLY A 75 9.29 -0.01 8.85
C GLY A 75 9.03 1.10 7.82
N ARG A 76 9.49 2.33 8.09
CA ARG A 76 9.49 3.41 7.09
C ARG A 76 10.46 3.14 5.93
N ALA A 77 11.60 2.50 6.18
CA ALA A 77 12.52 2.06 5.13
C ALA A 77 11.93 0.87 4.34
N MET A 78 11.35 -0.12 5.02
CA MET A 78 10.67 -1.26 4.40
C MET A 78 9.54 -0.82 3.47
N LEU A 79 8.75 0.18 3.87
CA LEU A 79 7.67 0.71 3.03
C LEU A 79 8.17 1.28 1.70
N LYS A 80 9.42 1.77 1.61
CA LYS A 80 10.00 2.28 0.35
C LYS A 80 10.28 1.18 -0.67
N LYS A 81 10.41 -0.08 -0.21
CA LYS A 81 10.60 -1.26 -1.06
C LYS A 81 9.32 -1.71 -1.76
N LEU A 82 8.16 -1.21 -1.31
CA LEU A 82 6.88 -1.41 -1.97
C LEU A 82 6.70 -0.41 -3.12
N LYS A 83 6.52 -0.91 -4.34
CA LYS A 83 6.14 -0.14 -5.53
C LYS A 83 4.73 -0.54 -5.94
N ILE A 84 3.89 0.46 -6.19
CA ILE A 84 2.48 0.25 -6.54
C ILE A 84 2.23 1.08 -7.79
N TYR A 85 1.67 0.45 -8.83
CA TYR A 85 1.37 1.07 -10.10
C TYR A 85 -0.09 0.86 -10.50
N VAL A 86 -0.63 1.85 -11.19
CA VAL A 86 -1.92 1.78 -11.87
C VAL A 86 -1.72 1.11 -13.23
N GLY A 87 -2.57 0.14 -13.56
CA GLY A 87 -2.45 -0.65 -14.78
C GLY A 87 -1.35 -1.72 -14.73
N ALA A 88 -1.11 -2.37 -15.86
CA ALA A 88 -0.21 -3.52 -15.96
C ALA A 88 1.27 -3.16 -16.15
N GLU A 89 1.57 -1.92 -16.53
CA GLU A 89 2.92 -1.46 -16.88
C GLU A 89 3.68 -0.94 -15.66
N TYR A 90 4.99 -1.15 -15.65
CA TYR A 90 5.89 -0.67 -14.61
C TYR A 90 7.28 -0.38 -15.18
N PRO A 91 7.98 0.68 -14.70
CA PRO A 91 9.28 1.10 -15.24
C PRO A 91 10.46 0.22 -14.80
N HIS A 92 10.21 -0.86 -14.06
CA HIS A 92 11.23 -1.73 -13.44
C HIS A 92 11.52 -3.01 -14.24
N ALA A 93 11.20 -3.03 -15.54
CA ALA A 93 11.44 -4.19 -16.41
C ALA A 93 12.92 -4.64 -16.42
N ALA A 94 13.87 -3.71 -16.32
CA ALA A 94 15.30 -4.01 -16.28
C ALA A 94 15.74 -4.87 -15.07
N GLN A 95 14.95 -4.89 -13.99
CA GLN A 95 15.24 -5.64 -12.77
C GLN A 95 14.73 -7.09 -12.84
N ALA A 96 14.10 -7.48 -13.96
CA ALA A 96 13.54 -8.81 -14.20
C ALA A 96 12.74 -9.37 -13.00
N PRO A 97 11.68 -8.66 -12.54
CA PRO A 97 10.90 -9.11 -11.39
C PRO A 97 10.22 -10.45 -11.69
N LYS A 98 10.29 -11.37 -10.73
CA LYS A 98 9.64 -12.68 -10.84
C LYS A 98 8.17 -12.59 -10.40
N PRO A 99 7.22 -13.17 -11.14
CA PRO A 99 5.83 -13.20 -10.74
C PRO A 99 5.69 -14.02 -9.44
N LEU A 100 4.93 -13.46 -8.49
CA LEU A 100 4.61 -14.10 -7.22
C LEU A 100 3.10 -14.41 -7.20
N THR A 101 2.75 -15.69 -7.19
CA THR A 101 1.36 -16.14 -7.07
C THR A 101 1.06 -16.46 -5.62
N PHE A 102 -0.02 -15.90 -5.08
CA PHE A 102 -0.53 -16.27 -3.77
C PHE A 102 -1.57 -17.38 -3.95
N GLU A 103 -1.33 -18.54 -3.37
CA GLU A 103 -2.38 -19.55 -3.24
C GLU A 103 -3.45 -19.05 -2.26
N LYS A 104 -4.69 -19.46 -2.51
CA LYS A 104 -5.88 -18.92 -1.87
C LYS A 104 -6.36 -19.79 -0.72
#